data_AF-A0A972UYD4-F1
#
_entry.id   AF-A0A972UYD4-F1
#
_cell.length_a   1.000
_cell.length_b   1.000
_cell.length_c   1.000
_cell.angle_alpha   90.00
_cell.angle_beta   90.00
_cell.angle_gamma   90.00
#
_symmetry.space_group_name_H-M   'P 1'
#
loop_
_entity.id
_entity.type
_entity.pdbx_description
1 polymer ?
#
loop_
_entity_poly.entity_id
_entity_poly.type
_entity_poly.pdbx_seq_one_letter_code
_entity_poly.pdbx_strand_id
1 'polypeptide(L)'
;LDLVVYAFQHGKNGDIFVQKAPASTIADLAQALIELYQSKSKVRIIGTRHGEKLYETLVNREEMARATDMGNYYRISADNRGLDYDSYFTEGEKEVSSVEDYHSHNTLQLDVEKTKKLLLKLDRIKKDVSN
;
A
#
# COMPACT_ATOMS: atom_id res chain seq x y z
N LEU A 1 -6.47 6.07 12.07
CA LEU A 1 -6.63 7.53 12.06
C LEU A 1 -5.28 8.24 11.83
N ASP A 2 -4.18 7.50 11.85
CA ASP A 2 -2.85 8.06 12.11
C ASP A 2 -2.23 8.75 10.88
N LEU A 3 -2.47 8.26 9.66
CA LEU A 3 -1.95 8.87 8.43
C LEU A 3 -2.44 10.32 8.25
N VAL A 4 -3.74 10.57 8.43
CA VAL A 4 -4.32 11.91 8.24
C VAL A 4 -3.76 12.90 9.27
N VAL A 5 -3.68 12.48 10.54
CA VAL A 5 -3.11 13.31 11.61
C VAL A 5 -1.61 13.55 11.37
N TYR A 6 -0.89 12.53 10.92
CA TYR A 6 0.53 12.65 10.60
C TYR A 6 0.77 13.65 9.47
N ALA A 7 0.01 13.55 8.38
CA ALA A 7 0.07 14.49 7.26
C ALA A 7 -0.31 15.92 7.69
N PHE A 8 -1.31 16.09 8.56
CA PHE A 8 -1.68 17.39 9.10
C PHE A 8 -0.53 18.05 9.89
N GLN A 9 0.23 17.27 10.66
CA GLN A 9 1.32 17.79 11.50
C GLN A 9 2.62 18.06 10.72
N HIS A 10 2.89 17.30 9.66
CA HIS A 10 4.19 17.30 8.97
C HIS A 10 4.13 17.79 7.52
N GLY A 11 2.93 17.96 6.97
CA GLY A 11 2.72 18.25 5.56
C GLY A 11 2.93 19.71 5.18
N LYS A 12 3.43 19.89 3.97
CA LYS A 12 3.44 21.17 3.26
C LYS A 12 2.44 21.13 2.11
N ASN A 13 2.10 22.31 1.58
CA ASN A 13 1.19 22.41 0.44
C ASN A 13 1.71 21.59 -0.74
N GLY A 14 0.84 20.73 -1.29
CA GLY A 14 1.15 19.87 -2.41
C GLY A 14 1.85 18.55 -2.06
N ASP A 15 2.17 18.31 -0.77
CA ASP A 15 2.71 17.02 -0.36
C ASP A 15 1.65 15.91 -0.41
N ILE A 16 2.06 14.74 -0.89
CA ILE A 16 1.32 13.49 -0.77
C ILE A 16 1.99 12.63 0.30
N PHE A 17 1.20 12.09 1.23
CA PHE A 17 1.68 11.16 2.25
C PHE A 17 1.13 9.76 2.02
N VAL A 18 2.02 8.78 2.04
CA VAL A 18 1.69 7.36 1.94
C VAL A 18 2.22 6.64 3.17
N GLN A 19 1.35 5.92 3.87
CA GLN A 19 1.77 5.06 4.97
C GLN A 19 2.34 3.75 4.40
N LYS A 20 3.53 3.36 4.84
CA LYS A 20 4.08 2.04 4.51
C LYS A 20 3.22 0.97 5.17
N ALA A 21 2.80 -0.02 4.39
CA ALA A 21 1.89 -1.06 4.85
C ALA A 21 2.33 -2.43 4.34
N PRO A 22 2.19 -3.50 5.16
CA PRO A 22 2.33 -4.85 4.66
C PRO A 22 1.15 -5.21 3.74
N ALA A 23 1.29 -6.29 2.97
CA ALA A 23 0.24 -6.83 2.13
C ALA A 23 0.06 -8.34 2.39
N SER A 24 -1.06 -8.89 1.98
CA SER A 24 -1.33 -10.33 1.99
C SER A 24 -1.96 -10.73 0.66
N THR A 25 -1.75 -11.97 0.23
CA THR A 25 -2.50 -12.49 -0.93
C THR A 25 -3.97 -12.68 -0.58
N ILE A 26 -4.84 -12.67 -1.59
CA ILE A 26 -6.26 -12.99 -1.41
C ILE A 26 -6.44 -14.43 -0.90
N ALA A 27 -5.56 -15.35 -1.30
CA ALA A 27 -5.58 -16.72 -0.84
C ALA A 27 -5.29 -16.83 0.68
N ASP A 28 -4.23 -16.16 1.15
CA ASP A 28 -3.89 -16.15 2.58
C ASP A 28 -4.96 -15.47 3.42
N LEU A 29 -5.54 -14.38 2.92
CA LEU A 29 -6.65 -13.70 3.57
C LEU A 29 -7.89 -14.60 3.70
N ALA A 30 -8.27 -15.29 2.63
CA ALA A 30 -9.39 -16.23 2.65
C ALA A 30 -9.14 -17.40 3.61
N GLN A 31 -7.93 -17.98 3.57
CA GLN A 31 -7.54 -19.07 4.46
C GLN A 31 -7.53 -18.63 5.93
N ALA A 32 -6.98 -17.45 6.22
CA ALA A 32 -6.96 -16.87 7.56
C ALA A 32 -8.38 -16.71 8.13
N LEU A 33 -9.33 -16.23 7.32
CA LEU A 33 -10.72 -16.08 7.73
C LEU A 33 -11.41 -17.44 7.95
N ILE A 34 -11.19 -18.42 7.06
CA ILE A 34 -11.75 -19.78 7.23
C ILE A 34 -11.28 -20.40 8.55
N GLU A 35 -9.99 -20.27 8.87
CA GLU A 35 -9.41 -20.81 10.09
C GLU A 35 -9.91 -20.08 11.35
N LEU A 36 -9.94 -18.74 11.33
CA LEU A 36 -10.41 -17.95 12.47
C LEU A 36 -11.86 -18.26 12.83
N TYR A 37 -12.72 -18.41 11.83
CA TYR A 37 -14.14 -18.69 12.03
C TYR A 37 -14.46 -20.19 12.11
N GLN A 38 -13.44 -21.06 12.10
CA GLN A 38 -13.60 -22.53 12.07
C GLN A 38 -14.60 -23.00 11.00
N SER A 39 -14.59 -22.30 9.86
CA SER A 39 -15.57 -22.47 8.81
C SER A 39 -15.26 -23.70 7.95
N LYS A 40 -16.29 -24.36 7.44
CA LYS A 40 -16.16 -25.44 6.44
C LYS A 40 -16.27 -24.93 5.00
N SER A 41 -16.28 -23.61 4.81
CA SER A 41 -16.37 -22.98 3.49
C SER A 41 -15.24 -23.42 2.58
N LYS A 42 -15.56 -23.63 1.29
CA LYS A 42 -14.59 -23.97 0.25
C LYS A 42 -14.30 -22.73 -0.59
N VAL A 43 -13.02 -22.49 -0.87
CA VAL A 43 -12.60 -21.43 -1.79
C VAL A 43 -12.87 -21.86 -3.22
N ARG A 44 -13.55 -21.02 -4.00
CA ARG A 44 -13.78 -21.22 -5.44
C ARG A 44 -13.12 -20.08 -6.22
N ILE A 45 -12.23 -20.44 -7.14
CA ILE A 45 -11.58 -19.48 -8.02
C ILE A 45 -12.53 -19.13 -9.17
N ILE A 46 -12.87 -17.84 -9.30
CA ILE A 46 -13.78 -17.32 -10.34
C ILE A 46 -13.07 -16.49 -11.41
N GLY A 47 -11.74 -16.35 -11.30
CA GLY A 47 -10.93 -15.50 -12.16
C GLY A 47 -10.93 -14.03 -11.73
N THR A 48 -10.04 -13.24 -12.33
CA THR A 48 -9.93 -11.79 -12.13
C THR A 48 -11.10 -11.09 -12.78
N ARG A 49 -11.71 -10.11 -12.09
CA ARG A 49 -12.84 -9.34 -12.63
C ARG A 49 -12.33 -8.20 -13.51
N HIS A 50 -13.22 -7.68 -14.36
CA HIS A 50 -12.89 -6.54 -15.22
C HIS A 50 -12.49 -5.32 -14.39
N GLY A 51 -11.34 -4.71 -14.73
CA GLY A 51 -10.81 -3.53 -14.05
C GLY A 51 -9.98 -3.81 -12.80
N GLU A 52 -9.82 -5.07 -12.37
CA GLU A 52 -8.95 -5.42 -11.25
C GLU A 52 -7.49 -5.55 -11.69
N LYS A 53 -6.57 -5.07 -10.85
CA LYS A 53 -5.13 -5.24 -11.03
C LYS A 53 -4.63 -6.43 -10.19
N LEU A 54 -3.49 -7.00 -10.59
CA LEU A 54 -2.83 -8.08 -9.85
C LEU A 54 -2.23 -7.58 -8.52
N TYR A 55 -1.75 -6.35 -8.51
CA TYR A 55 -1.23 -5.66 -7.33
C TYR A 55 -1.58 -4.18 -7.43
N GLU A 56 -1.60 -3.51 -6.28
CA GLU A 56 -1.88 -2.08 -6.20
C GLU A 56 -0.61 -1.29 -5.91
N THR A 57 -0.41 -0.22 -6.65
CA THR A 57 0.72 0.71 -6.48
C THR A 57 0.30 1.85 -5.56
N LEU A 58 1.08 2.08 -4.50
CA LEU A 58 0.87 3.19 -3.57
C LEU A 58 1.74 4.40 -3.91
N VAL A 59 2.95 4.16 -4.44
CA VAL A 59 3.85 5.22 -4.91
C VAL A 59 4.45 4.74 -6.23
N ASN A 60 4.20 5.45 -7.32
CA ASN A 60 4.79 5.11 -8.62
C ASN A 60 6.27 5.53 -8.67
N ARG A 61 6.98 5.10 -9.71
CA ARG A 61 8.41 5.35 -9.87
C ARG A 61 8.81 6.83 -9.85
N GLU A 62 8.02 7.68 -10.49
CA GLU A 62 8.29 9.13 -10.56
C GLU A 62 8.07 9.80 -9.19
N GLU A 63 7.06 9.33 -8.46
CA GLU A 63 6.81 9.74 -7.08
C GLU A 63 7.90 9.22 -6.13
N MET A 64 8.35 7.97 -6.31
CA MET A 64 9.42 7.36 -5.52
C MET A 64 10.75 8.07 -5.69
N ALA A 65 11.08 8.53 -6.91
CA ALA A 65 12.27 9.35 -7.16
C ALA A 65 12.28 10.67 -6.36
N ARG A 66 11.09 11.17 -5.99
CA ARG A 66 10.89 12.40 -5.20
C ARG A 66 10.50 12.11 -3.74
N ALA A 67 10.40 10.83 -3.36
CA ALA A 67 9.90 10.45 -2.05
C ALA A 67 10.96 10.62 -0.98
N THR A 68 10.60 11.29 0.12
CA THR A 68 11.39 11.30 1.36
C THR A 68 10.90 10.19 2.26
N ASP A 69 11.80 9.30 2.69
CA ASP A 69 11.50 8.30 3.72
C ASP A 69 11.41 8.99 5.11
N MET A 70 10.23 8.90 5.73
CA MET A 70 9.95 9.44 7.06
C MET A 70 9.67 8.32 8.08
N GLY A 71 10.34 7.18 7.92
CA GLY A 71 10.16 6.00 8.76
C GLY A 71 8.95 5.17 8.34
N ASN A 72 7.80 5.39 8.98
CA ASN A 72 6.55 4.66 8.67
C ASN A 72 5.79 5.24 7.47
N TYR A 73 6.28 6.35 6.90
CA TYR A 73 5.62 7.09 5.84
C TYR A 73 6.60 7.44 4.72
N TYR A 74 6.09 7.52 3.51
CA TYR A 74 6.71 8.28 2.44
C TYR A 74 6.02 9.64 2.34
N ARG A 75 6.82 10.70 2.19
CA ARG A 75 6.35 12.02 1.79
C ARG A 75 6.84 12.31 0.38
N ILE A 76 5.91 12.49 -0.54
CA ILE A 76 6.19 12.86 -1.92
C ILE A 76 5.94 14.36 -2.02
N SER A 77 7.00 15.15 -2.23
CA SER A 77 6.88 16.59 -2.36
C SER A 77 6.22 16.96 -3.68
N ALA A 78 5.44 18.04 -3.68
CA ALA A 78 4.92 18.62 -4.91
C ALA A 78 6.05 18.91 -5.92
N ASP A 79 5.79 18.62 -7.18
CA ASP A 79 6.69 19.01 -8.26
C ASP A 79 6.62 20.53 -8.45
N ASN A 80 7.59 21.22 -7.85
CA ASN A 80 7.72 22.67 -7.89
C ASN A 80 8.80 23.11 -8.87
N ARG A 81 9.24 22.24 -9.79
CA ARG A 81 9.83 22.74 -11.04
C ARG A 81 8.80 23.73 -11.60
N GLY A 82 9.21 24.95 -11.88
CA GLY A 82 8.28 26.04 -12.21
C GLY A 82 7.34 25.64 -13.35
N LEU A 83 6.42 26.52 -13.75
CA LEU A 83 5.59 26.36 -14.97
C LEU A 83 6.45 26.41 -16.26
N ASP A 84 7.61 25.77 -16.24
CA ASP A 84 8.70 25.80 -17.17
C ASP A 84 8.69 24.45 -17.91
N TYR A 85 7.90 24.44 -18.98
CA TYR A 85 7.64 23.29 -19.85
C TYR A 85 8.92 22.69 -20.45
N ASP A 86 10.04 23.43 -20.42
CA ASP A 86 11.34 23.02 -20.96
C ASP A 86 11.94 21.83 -20.20
N SER A 87 11.60 21.67 -18.92
CA SER A 87 12.09 20.56 -18.09
C SER A 87 11.48 19.19 -18.42
N TYR A 88 10.42 19.13 -19.23
CA TYR A 88 9.84 17.86 -19.70
C TYR A 88 10.47 17.34 -21.00
N PHE A 89 11.23 18.17 -21.74
CA PHE A 89 11.59 17.87 -23.13
C PHE A 89 13.09 17.68 -23.42
N THR A 90 14.03 17.93 -22.51
CA THR A 90 15.45 17.99 -22.93
C THR A 90 16.46 17.20 -22.10
N GLU A 91 16.22 16.86 -20.84
CA GLU A 91 17.13 15.99 -20.08
C GLU A 91 16.36 15.00 -19.21
N GLY A 92 16.26 13.75 -19.65
CA GLY A 92 15.68 12.70 -18.82
C GLY A 92 16.52 12.48 -17.56
N GLU A 93 15.90 12.62 -16.38
CA GLU A 93 16.54 12.31 -15.10
C GLU A 93 16.87 10.81 -15.04
N LYS A 94 18.17 10.48 -15.18
CA LYS A 94 18.66 9.10 -15.14
C LYS A 94 18.30 8.38 -13.84
N GLU A 95 18.14 9.10 -12.73
CA GLU A 95 17.78 8.52 -11.43
C GLU A 95 16.42 7.81 -11.45
N VAL A 96 15.42 8.36 -12.16
CA VAL A 96 14.06 7.78 -12.27
C VAL A 96 14.12 6.36 -12.88
N SER A 97 15.07 6.10 -13.78
CA SER A 97 15.20 4.78 -14.43
C SER A 97 15.61 3.64 -13.48
N SER A 98 16.22 3.97 -12.33
CA SER A 98 16.78 3.00 -11.38
C SER A 98 15.91 2.73 -10.16
N VAL A 99 14.84 3.51 -9.99
CA VAL A 99 13.93 3.40 -8.85
C VAL A 99 12.77 2.48 -9.20
N GLU A 100 12.37 1.61 -8.28
CA GLU A 100 11.19 0.77 -8.42
C GLU A 100 9.96 1.42 -7.77
N ASP A 101 8.77 1.12 -8.29
CA ASP A 101 7.49 1.47 -7.66
C ASP A 101 7.40 0.88 -6.24
N TYR A 102 6.67 1.54 -5.33
CA TYR A 102 6.22 0.92 -4.10
C TYR A 102 4.79 0.39 -4.26
N HIS A 103 4.64 -0.94 -4.24
CA HIS A 103 3.37 -1.60 -4.51
C HIS A 103 3.14 -2.83 -3.62
N SER A 104 1.93 -3.38 -3.63
CA SER A 104 1.53 -4.46 -2.74
C SER A 104 2.29 -5.77 -2.94
N HIS A 105 3.09 -5.94 -4.01
CA HIS A 105 3.86 -7.16 -4.27
C HIS A 105 5.30 -7.12 -3.73
N ASN A 106 5.91 -5.94 -3.60
CA ASN A 106 7.29 -5.76 -3.10
C ASN A 106 7.36 -5.23 -1.66
N THR A 107 6.21 -4.97 -1.03
CA THR A 107 6.14 -4.75 0.41
C THR A 107 6.21 -6.07 1.20
N LEU A 108 6.30 -5.97 2.52
CA LEU A 108 6.25 -7.12 3.43
C LEU A 108 4.98 -7.96 3.20
N GLN A 109 5.15 -9.18 2.71
CA GLN A 109 4.06 -10.16 2.56
C GLN A 109 3.77 -10.86 3.88
N LEU A 110 2.50 -10.84 4.29
CA LEU A 110 1.98 -11.57 5.44
C LEU A 110 1.52 -12.95 4.99
N ASP A 111 2.05 -13.97 5.67
CA ASP A 111 1.52 -15.33 5.63
C ASP A 111 0.16 -15.42 6.35
N VAL A 112 -0.49 -16.59 6.29
CA VAL A 112 -1.77 -16.87 6.95
C VAL A 112 -1.73 -16.50 8.44
N GLU A 113 -0.68 -16.89 9.18
CA GLU A 113 -0.58 -16.65 10.63
C GLU A 113 -0.47 -15.17 10.97
N LYS A 114 0.38 -14.41 10.25
CA LYS A 114 0.51 -12.97 10.43
C LYS A 114 -0.76 -12.24 10.02
N THR A 115 -1.44 -12.72 8.98
CA THR A 115 -2.74 -12.18 8.53
C THR A 115 -3.80 -12.38 9.62
N LYS A 116 -3.87 -13.57 10.24
CA LYS A 116 -4.76 -13.82 11.40
C LYS A 116 -4.47 -12.87 12.56
N LYS A 117 -3.19 -12.69 12.91
CA LYS A 117 -2.78 -11.76 13.98
C LYS A 117 -3.19 -10.32 13.68
N LEU A 118 -3.12 -9.89 12.41
CA LEU A 118 -3.55 -8.56 11.99
C LEU A 118 -5.07 -8.42 12.05
N LEU A 119 -5.83 -9.39 11.52
CA LEU A 119 -7.29 -9.42 11.57
C LEU A 119 -7.83 -9.38 13.00
N LEU A 120 -7.19 -10.12 13.90
CA LEU A 120 -7.50 -10.12 15.32
C LEU A 120 -7.17 -8.80 16.03
N LYS A 121 -6.63 -7.77 15.36
CA LYS A 121 -6.61 -6.40 15.93
C LYS A 121 -7.93 -5.67 15.75
N LEU A 122 -8.78 -6.12 14.82
CA LEU A 122 -10.08 -5.53 14.54
C LEU A 122 -11.11 -6.02 15.56
N ASP A 123 -11.70 -5.11 16.33
CA ASP A 123 -12.64 -5.47 17.40
C ASP A 123 -13.87 -6.24 16.87
N ARG A 124 -14.30 -5.94 15.64
CA ARG A 124 -15.37 -6.69 14.97
C ARG A 124 -15.01 -8.17 14.83
N ILE A 125 -13.83 -8.48 14.29
CA ILE A 125 -13.41 -9.87 14.07
C ILE A 125 -13.21 -10.58 15.41
N LYS A 126 -12.59 -9.92 16.40
CA LYS A 126 -12.47 -10.49 17.75
C LYS A 126 -13.82 -10.86 18.34
N LYS A 127 -14.80 -9.97 18.24
CA LYS A 127 -16.15 -10.19 18.76
C LYS A 127 -16.85 -11.33 18.03
N ASP A 128 -16.71 -11.41 16.72
CA ASP A 128 -17.34 -12.46 15.92
C ASP A 128 -16.79 -13.86 16.24
N VAL A 129 -15.49 -13.98 16.49
CA VAL A 129 -14.81 -15.28 16.77
C VAL A 129 -14.90 -15.71 18.24
N SER A 130 -15.19 -14.78 19.15
CA SER A 130 -15.30 -15.09 20.60
C SER A 130 -16.71 -15.51 21.04
N ASN A 131 -17.69 -15.46 20.13
CA ASN A 131 -19.07 -15.92 20.35
C ASN A 131 -19.29 -17.32 19.76
#